data_AF-A0A177AVB0-F1
#
_entry.id   AF-A0A177AVB0-F1
#
_cell.length_a   1.000
_cell.length_b   1.000
_cell.length_c   1.000
_cell.angle_alpha   90.00
_cell.angle_beta   90.00
_cell.angle_gamma   90.00
#
_symmetry.space_group_name_H-M   'P 1'
#
loop_
_entity.id
_entity.type
_entity.pdbx_description
1 polymer ?
#
loop_
_entity_poly.entity_id
_entity_poly.type
_entity_poly.pdbx_seq_one_letter_code
_entity_poly.pdbx_strand_id
1 'polypeptide(L)'
;SIWYKRCYRKYTNYDNYFLNDCFYAIELNRLKKAPPLIGIFPLTINEKGQYIKSTNYKLTSSEFNILIWSVVFVLFTIVNVTFYISIDHLLYMVLKYINNVYVTFINAVLEHTTGYKTKVIGKGLLVNITQMIIDNVNVIEINKIRLDFMKCRPIPIKPDNVGEWRIISIMLLSLLTSLLQSYILRLRHIIMDYYEPDQKRIRASQLYATIVSKRRINPKLKLLKTFFDNIPFSSCIQRLFKQNCYCRCCNTSYEKDDYENVYIAFNAFMKTCIVKIVKSKLKNKKYNIMNQK
;
A
#
# COMPACT_ATOMS: atom_id res chain seq x y z
N SER A 1 18.81 1.54 2.39
CA SER A 1 18.72 0.07 2.64
C SER A 1 19.90 -0.65 2.00
N ILE A 2 20.46 -1.66 2.67
CA ILE A 2 21.62 -2.44 2.19
C ILE A 2 21.30 -3.13 0.85
N TRP A 3 20.08 -3.66 0.71
CA TRP A 3 19.63 -4.33 -0.50
C TRP A 3 19.60 -3.38 -1.71
N TYR A 4 19.09 -2.15 -1.54
CA TYR A 4 19.09 -1.15 -2.62
C TYR A 4 20.51 -0.85 -3.09
N LYS A 5 21.45 -0.63 -2.16
CA LYS A 5 22.87 -0.40 -2.50
C LYS A 5 23.48 -1.59 -3.27
N ARG A 6 23.20 -2.82 -2.85
CA ARG A 6 23.68 -4.03 -3.53
C ARG A 6 23.11 -4.14 -4.95
N CYS A 7 21.81 -3.92 -5.13
CA CYS A 7 21.18 -3.94 -6.45
C CYS A 7 21.66 -2.77 -7.32
N TYR A 8 21.85 -1.59 -6.74
CA TYR A 8 22.44 -0.43 -7.41
C TYR A 8 23.83 -0.81 -7.97
N ARG A 9 24.74 -1.34 -7.17
CA ARG A 9 26.07 -1.76 -7.66
C ARG A 9 26.02 -2.85 -8.74
N LYS A 10 25.17 -3.87 -8.55
CA LYS A 10 25.19 -5.09 -9.37
C LYS A 10 24.44 -4.93 -10.68
N TYR A 11 23.30 -4.22 -10.66
CA TYR A 11 22.38 -4.13 -11.79
C TYR A 11 22.26 -2.69 -12.22
N THR A 12 22.77 -2.39 -13.40
CA THR A 12 22.75 -1.06 -13.99
C THR A 12 21.38 -0.65 -14.54
N ASN A 13 20.51 -1.62 -14.85
CA ASN A 13 19.12 -1.37 -15.28
C ASN A 13 18.15 -1.13 -14.11
N TYR A 14 18.55 -1.48 -12.88
CA TYR A 14 17.69 -1.36 -11.71
C TYR A 14 17.43 0.12 -11.39
N ASP A 15 16.18 0.57 -11.35
CA ASP A 15 15.85 1.96 -10.95
C ASP A 15 16.60 3.04 -11.80
N ASN A 16 16.94 2.72 -13.05
CA ASN A 16 17.74 3.57 -13.93
C ASN A 16 16.85 4.33 -14.93
N TYR A 17 16.07 5.28 -14.42
CA TYR A 17 15.22 6.18 -15.21
C TYR A 17 15.47 7.66 -14.90
N PHE A 18 16.48 7.96 -14.07
CA PHE A 18 16.84 9.31 -13.70
C PHE A 18 17.89 9.90 -14.65
N LEU A 19 17.58 11.08 -15.17
CA LEU A 19 18.45 11.92 -16.00
C LEU A 19 19.36 12.73 -15.07
N ASN A 20 20.57 12.20 -14.86
CA ASN A 20 21.60 12.79 -14.02
C ASN A 20 22.55 13.71 -14.80
N ASP A 21 23.36 14.51 -14.10
CA ASP A 21 24.34 15.42 -14.73
C ASP A 21 25.33 14.69 -15.64
N CYS A 22 25.72 13.46 -15.29
CA CYS A 22 26.57 12.61 -16.14
C CYS A 22 25.91 12.28 -17.47
N PHE A 23 24.58 12.14 -17.52
CA PHE A 23 23.84 11.91 -18.76
C PHE A 23 23.90 13.14 -19.66
N TYR A 24 23.67 14.33 -19.09
CA TYR A 24 23.79 15.60 -19.82
C TYR A 24 25.22 15.85 -20.31
N ALA A 25 26.24 15.49 -19.53
CA ALA A 25 27.64 15.58 -19.95
C ALA A 25 27.96 14.68 -21.15
N ILE A 26 27.42 13.45 -21.17
CA ILE A 26 27.57 12.54 -22.32
C ILE A 26 26.94 13.12 -23.58
N GLU A 27 25.74 13.69 -23.47
CA GLU A 27 25.04 14.34 -24.58
C GLU A 27 25.85 15.52 -25.13
N LEU A 28 26.26 16.46 -24.26
CA LEU A 28 27.06 17.62 -24.66
C LEU A 28 28.37 17.22 -25.35
N ASN A 29 29.06 16.19 -24.83
CA ASN A 29 30.30 15.69 -25.42
C ASN A 29 30.08 15.06 -26.80
N ARG A 30 28.93 14.42 -27.05
CA ARG A 30 28.60 13.87 -28.37
C ARG A 30 28.25 14.97 -29.37
N LEU A 31 27.46 15.95 -28.96
CA LEU A 31 27.11 17.11 -29.79
C LEU A 31 28.36 17.89 -30.24
N LYS A 32 29.35 18.03 -29.36
CA LYS A 32 30.64 18.66 -29.70
C LYS A 32 31.48 17.85 -30.69
N LYS A 33 31.44 16.51 -30.62
CA LYS A 33 32.29 15.63 -31.45
C LYS A 33 31.69 15.32 -32.82
N ALA A 34 30.37 15.33 -32.96
CA ALA A 34 29.69 15.01 -34.21
C ALA A 34 28.44 15.90 -34.38
N PRO A 35 28.59 17.11 -34.94
CA PRO A 35 27.52 18.09 -35.09
C PRO A 35 26.29 17.68 -35.92
N PRO A 36 26.28 16.61 -36.77
CA PRO A 36 25.04 16.17 -37.40
C PRO A 36 24.29 15.06 -36.64
N LEU A 37 24.73 14.64 -35.44
CA LEU A 37 23.97 13.63 -34.68
C LEU A 37 22.74 14.26 -34.03
N ILE A 38 21.57 13.71 -34.36
CA ILE A 38 20.30 13.98 -33.68
C ILE A 38 20.47 13.64 -32.19
N GLY A 39 20.51 14.69 -31.37
CA GLY A 39 20.55 14.57 -29.92
C GLY A 39 19.33 13.81 -29.38
N ILE A 40 19.44 13.30 -28.15
CA ILE A 40 18.32 12.71 -27.45
C ILE A 40 17.27 13.78 -27.11
N PHE A 41 17.66 15.03 -26.93
CA PHE A 41 16.71 16.11 -26.67
C PHE A 41 16.17 16.73 -27.98
N PRO A 42 14.88 17.10 -28.05
CA PRO A 42 13.86 17.05 -26.99
C PRO A 42 13.31 15.63 -26.73
N LEU A 43 12.98 15.34 -25.45
CA LEU A 43 12.29 14.10 -25.07
C LEU A 43 10.86 14.10 -25.64
N THR A 44 10.43 12.98 -26.20
CA THR A 44 9.04 12.78 -26.63
C THR A 44 8.08 12.76 -25.43
N ILE A 45 6.79 12.97 -25.65
CA ILE A 45 5.77 13.01 -24.56
C ILE A 45 5.80 11.72 -23.73
N ASN A 46 5.89 10.56 -24.39
CA ASN A 46 5.97 9.26 -23.73
C ASN A 46 7.27 9.10 -22.91
N GLU A 47 8.39 9.61 -23.43
CA GLU A 47 9.67 9.55 -22.73
C GLU A 47 9.74 10.51 -21.54
N LYS A 48 9.07 11.67 -21.60
CA LYS A 48 8.94 12.58 -20.45
C LYS A 48 8.22 11.94 -19.26
N GLY A 49 7.29 11.00 -19.52
CA GLY A 49 6.63 10.22 -18.47
C GLY A 49 7.50 9.10 -17.89
N GLN A 50 8.48 8.61 -18.65
CA GLN A 50 9.37 7.51 -18.24
C GLN A 50 10.67 7.98 -17.61
N TYR A 51 11.28 9.07 -18.12
CA TYR A 51 12.59 9.56 -17.71
C TYR A 51 12.48 10.93 -17.05
N ILE A 52 13.16 11.08 -15.90
CA ILE A 52 12.95 12.21 -14.99
C ILE A 52 14.29 12.84 -14.66
N LYS A 53 14.39 14.16 -14.65
CA LYS A 53 15.55 14.81 -14.05
C LYS A 53 15.53 14.58 -12.54
N SER A 54 16.62 14.07 -11.97
CA SER A 54 16.73 13.74 -10.54
C SER A 54 16.46 14.94 -9.62
N THR A 55 16.69 16.16 -10.09
CA THR A 55 16.49 17.41 -9.33
C THR A 55 15.11 18.04 -9.49
N ASN A 56 14.19 17.43 -10.25
CA ASN A 56 12.90 18.07 -10.56
C ASN A 56 11.86 17.75 -9.47
N TYR A 57 11.17 18.77 -8.95
CA TYR A 57 10.15 18.61 -7.90
C TYR A 57 8.86 17.94 -8.38
N LYS A 58 8.61 17.91 -9.69
CA LYS A 58 7.39 17.30 -10.26
C LYS A 58 7.42 15.77 -10.11
N LEU A 59 6.37 15.20 -9.53
CA LEU A 59 6.14 13.75 -9.45
C LEU A 59 5.82 13.20 -10.84
N THR A 60 6.35 12.01 -11.16
CA THR A 60 5.96 11.29 -12.37
C THR A 60 4.68 10.49 -12.20
N SER A 61 4.06 10.10 -13.32
CA SER A 61 2.88 9.24 -13.31
C SER A 61 3.11 7.92 -12.55
N SER A 62 4.32 7.36 -12.60
CA SER A 62 4.65 6.13 -11.85
C SER A 62 4.71 6.38 -10.34
N GLU A 63 5.35 7.47 -9.90
CA GLU A 63 5.43 7.84 -8.48
C GLU A 63 4.09 8.32 -7.95
N PHE A 64 3.31 9.00 -8.79
CA PHE A 64 1.96 9.45 -8.47
C PHE A 64 1.04 8.26 -8.25
N ASN A 65 1.13 7.20 -9.07
CA ASN A 65 0.38 5.97 -8.83
C ASN A 65 0.76 5.33 -7.49
N ILE A 66 2.06 5.27 -7.15
CA ILE A 66 2.52 4.75 -5.85
C ILE A 66 1.95 5.60 -4.70
N LEU A 67 1.95 6.92 -4.84
CA LEU A 67 1.38 7.85 -3.88
C LEU A 67 -0.14 7.67 -3.75
N ILE A 68 -0.87 7.52 -4.85
CA ILE A 68 -2.32 7.25 -4.81
C ILE A 68 -2.59 5.97 -4.02
N TRP A 69 -1.86 4.89 -4.32
CA TRP A 69 -2.07 3.62 -3.62
C TRP A 69 -1.74 3.73 -2.12
N SER A 70 -0.67 4.46 -1.75
CA SER A 70 -0.34 4.67 -0.34
C SER A 70 -1.39 5.53 0.38
N VAL A 71 -1.88 6.59 -0.27
CA VAL A 71 -2.93 7.46 0.28
C VAL A 71 -4.25 6.72 0.41
N VAL A 72 -4.67 5.95 -0.60
CA VAL A 72 -5.89 5.13 -0.55
C VAL A 72 -5.82 4.12 0.58
N PHE A 73 -4.67 3.46 0.77
CA PHE A 73 -4.47 2.56 1.89
C PHE A 73 -4.61 3.27 3.24
N VAL A 74 -3.98 4.43 3.41
CA VAL A 74 -4.10 5.22 4.66
C VAL A 74 -5.54 5.69 4.88
N LEU A 75 -6.23 6.18 3.85
CA LEU A 75 -7.65 6.57 3.94
C LEU A 75 -8.53 5.39 4.35
N PHE A 76 -8.30 4.20 3.78
CA PHE A 76 -9.01 3.00 4.19
C PHE A 76 -8.77 2.69 5.68
N THR A 77 -7.52 2.79 6.15
CA THR A 77 -7.23 2.60 7.58
C THR A 77 -7.93 3.66 8.46
N ILE A 78 -8.02 4.91 7.99
CA ILE A 78 -8.71 5.98 8.71
C ILE A 78 -10.19 5.64 8.89
N VAL A 79 -10.86 5.24 7.80
CA VAL A 79 -12.28 4.85 7.83
C VAL A 79 -12.51 3.70 8.81
N ASN A 80 -11.67 2.66 8.77
CA ASN A 80 -11.80 1.52 9.70
C ASN A 80 -11.65 1.94 11.16
N VAL A 81 -10.63 2.75 11.49
CA VAL A 81 -10.43 3.23 12.87
C VAL A 81 -11.59 4.10 13.32
N THR A 82 -12.10 5.01 12.48
CA THR A 82 -13.27 5.83 12.82
C THR A 82 -14.53 4.98 13.01
N PHE A 83 -14.67 3.89 12.27
CA PHE A 83 -15.77 2.95 12.44
C PHE A 83 -15.70 2.25 13.80
N TYR A 84 -14.53 1.77 14.21
CA TYR A 84 -14.36 1.18 15.55
C TYR A 84 -14.64 2.18 16.68
N ILE A 85 -14.13 3.41 16.59
CA ILE A 85 -14.43 4.47 17.58
C ILE A 85 -15.93 4.74 17.64
N SER A 86 -16.61 4.76 16.48
CA SER A 86 -18.06 4.98 16.42
C SER A 86 -18.83 3.86 17.12
N ILE A 87 -18.40 2.60 16.98
CA ILE A 87 -19.00 1.46 17.68
C ILE A 87 -18.86 1.62 19.20
N ASP A 88 -17.70 2.05 19.68
CA ASP A 88 -17.46 2.26 21.11
C ASP A 88 -18.38 3.36 21.68
N HIS A 89 -18.58 4.45 20.93
CA HIS A 89 -19.52 5.52 21.30
C HIS A 89 -20.98 5.04 21.24
N LEU A 90 -21.35 4.23 20.25
CA LEU A 90 -22.69 3.63 20.17
C LEU A 90 -22.95 2.73 21.37
N LEU A 91 -21.98 1.89 21.73
CA LEU A 91 -22.07 1.02 22.91
C LEU A 91 -22.21 1.84 24.20
N TYR A 92 -21.42 2.90 24.36
CA TYR A 92 -21.56 3.82 25.49
C TYR A 92 -22.94 4.47 25.55
N MET A 93 -23.47 4.92 24.41
CA MET A 93 -24.81 5.53 24.33
C MET A 93 -25.91 4.55 24.68
N VAL A 94 -25.83 3.31 24.18
CA VAL A 94 -26.79 2.24 24.51
C VAL A 94 -26.74 1.91 26.00
N LEU A 95 -25.55 1.71 26.58
CA LEU A 95 -25.40 1.47 28.02
C LEU A 95 -25.93 2.64 28.85
N LYS A 96 -25.66 3.88 28.43
CA LYS A 96 -26.18 5.08 29.09
C LYS A 96 -27.70 5.14 29.04
N TYR A 97 -28.31 4.78 27.90
CA TYR A 97 -29.76 4.74 27.75
C TYR A 97 -30.38 3.66 28.64
N ILE A 98 -29.87 2.42 28.58
CA ILE A 98 -30.32 1.31 29.43
C ILE A 98 -30.23 1.70 30.90
N ASN A 99 -29.11 2.30 31.28
CA ASN A 99 -28.87 2.76 32.64
C ASN A 99 -29.89 3.84 33.09
N ASN A 100 -30.20 4.81 32.24
CA ASN A 100 -31.20 5.83 32.53
C ASN A 100 -32.60 5.23 32.66
N VAL A 101 -33.00 4.36 31.73
CA VAL A 101 -34.30 3.65 31.77
C VAL A 101 -34.41 2.80 33.04
N TYR A 102 -33.34 2.10 33.40
CA TYR A 102 -33.27 1.29 34.61
C TYR A 102 -33.48 2.13 35.88
N VAL A 103 -32.82 3.29 35.97
CA VAL A 103 -33.02 4.22 37.10
C VAL A 103 -34.44 4.76 37.15
N THR A 104 -35.03 5.15 36.01
CA THR A 104 -36.42 5.63 35.97
C THR A 104 -37.42 4.54 36.36
N PHE A 105 -37.19 3.29 35.92
CA PHE A 105 -38.05 2.16 36.26
C PHE A 105 -37.99 1.86 37.76
N ILE A 106 -36.80 1.82 38.36
CA ILE A 106 -36.65 1.60 39.81
C ILE A 106 -37.34 2.71 40.59
N ASN A 107 -37.15 3.98 40.21
CA ASN A 107 -37.79 5.09 40.90
C ASN A 107 -39.32 4.99 40.83
N ALA A 108 -39.89 4.62 39.68
CA ALA A 108 -41.33 4.41 39.54
C ALA A 108 -41.82 3.24 40.40
N VAL A 109 -41.11 2.10 40.44
CA VAL A 109 -41.45 0.96 41.29
C VAL A 109 -41.40 1.33 42.77
N LEU A 110 -40.38 2.08 43.20
CA LEU A 110 -40.25 2.56 44.57
C LEU A 110 -41.36 3.57 44.94
N GLU A 111 -41.74 4.45 44.02
CA GLU A 111 -42.84 5.40 44.24
C GLU A 111 -44.17 4.65 44.43
N HIS A 112 -44.45 3.64 43.60
CA HIS A 112 -45.63 2.80 43.75
C HIS A 112 -45.64 1.98 45.05
N THR A 113 -44.50 1.44 45.51
CA THR A 113 -44.46 0.69 46.78
C THR A 113 -44.58 1.60 48.00
N THR A 114 -44.10 2.85 47.94
CA THR A 114 -44.29 3.84 49.01
C THR A 114 -45.72 4.40 49.11
N GLY A 115 -46.54 4.24 48.07
CA GLY A 115 -47.92 4.72 48.02
C GLY A 115 -48.90 3.94 48.91
N TYR A 116 -48.58 2.68 49.26
CA TYR A 116 -49.43 1.85 50.12
C TYR A 116 -49.06 2.04 51.60
N LYS A 117 -49.45 3.18 52.19
CA LYS A 117 -49.40 3.36 53.65
C LYS A 117 -50.52 2.57 54.31
N THR A 118 -50.22 1.34 54.73
CA THR A 118 -51.14 0.52 55.52
C THR A 118 -51.31 1.17 56.90
N LYS A 119 -52.47 1.80 57.13
CA LYS A 119 -52.82 2.45 58.39
C LYS A 119 -53.73 1.54 59.19
N VAL A 120 -53.27 1.10 60.37
CA VAL A 120 -54.08 0.33 61.31
C VAL A 120 -55.11 1.27 61.94
N ILE A 121 -56.40 0.98 61.74
CA ILE A 121 -57.49 1.80 62.26
C ILE A 121 -57.84 1.33 63.68
N GLY A 122 -57.60 2.17 64.68
CA GLY A 122 -57.95 1.90 66.08
C GLY A 122 -57.32 2.92 67.04
N LYS A 123 -57.70 2.88 68.32
CA LYS A 123 -57.12 3.73 69.38
C LYS A 123 -56.64 2.84 70.52
N GLY A 124 -55.36 2.93 70.87
CA GLY A 124 -54.76 2.17 71.96
C GLY A 124 -53.26 1.95 71.77
N LEU A 125 -52.57 1.55 72.84
CA LEU A 125 -51.13 1.27 72.85
C LEU A 125 -50.74 0.18 71.83
N LEU A 126 -51.57 -0.84 71.69
CA LEU A 126 -51.34 -1.97 70.79
C LEU A 126 -51.38 -1.55 69.31
N VAL A 127 -52.22 -0.58 68.96
CA VAL A 127 -52.31 -0.02 67.59
C VAL A 127 -51.07 0.82 67.25
N ASN A 128 -50.55 1.58 68.21
CA ASN A 128 -49.34 2.37 67.98
C ASN A 128 -48.12 1.48 67.77
N ILE A 129 -47.98 0.40 68.55
CA ILE A 129 -46.87 -0.54 68.42
C ILE A 129 -46.94 -1.27 67.07
N THR A 130 -48.12 -1.74 66.65
CA THR A 130 -48.26 -2.40 65.35
C THR A 130 -48.01 -1.47 64.18
N GLN A 131 -48.47 -0.20 64.25
CA GLN A 131 -48.16 0.80 63.22
C GLN A 131 -46.65 1.06 63.12
N MET A 132 -45.95 1.22 64.24
CA MET A 132 -44.49 1.40 64.25
C MET A 132 -43.73 0.23 63.63
N ILE A 133 -44.16 -1.01 63.89
CA ILE A 133 -43.54 -2.21 63.31
C ILE A 133 -43.76 -2.23 61.79
N ILE A 134 -45.00 -1.98 61.33
CA ILE A 134 -45.34 -1.95 59.91
C ILE A 134 -44.54 -0.87 59.17
N ASP A 135 -44.45 0.34 59.73
CA ASP A 135 -43.72 1.44 59.13
C ASP A 135 -42.22 1.11 59.00
N ASN A 136 -41.62 0.50 60.03
CA ASN A 136 -40.21 0.10 60.01
C ASN A 136 -39.94 -1.04 59.02
N VAL A 137 -40.80 -2.05 58.96
CA VAL A 137 -40.66 -3.17 58.01
C VAL A 137 -40.76 -2.67 56.56
N ASN A 138 -41.72 -1.78 56.27
CA ASN A 138 -41.87 -1.18 54.94
C ASN A 138 -40.60 -0.43 54.52
N VAL A 139 -40.01 0.38 55.41
CA VAL A 139 -38.78 1.13 55.11
C VAL A 139 -37.59 0.19 54.86
N ILE A 140 -37.45 -0.89 55.64
CA ILE A 140 -36.39 -1.88 55.47
C ILE A 140 -36.53 -2.62 54.15
N GLU A 141 -37.75 -3.01 53.79
CA GLU A 141 -38.03 -3.73 52.54
C GLU A 141 -37.74 -2.86 51.32
N ILE A 142 -38.19 -1.60 51.31
CA ILE A 142 -37.91 -0.62 50.25
C ILE A 142 -36.40 -0.38 50.09
N ASN A 143 -35.67 -0.28 51.19
CA ASN A 143 -34.22 -0.09 51.16
C ASN A 143 -33.48 -1.33 50.64
N LYS A 144 -33.92 -2.54 51.02
CA LYS A 144 -33.36 -3.79 50.52
C LYS A 144 -33.57 -3.95 49.01
N ILE A 145 -34.80 -3.70 48.55
CA ILE A 145 -35.20 -3.66 47.15
C ILE A 145 -34.30 -2.68 46.37
N ARG A 146 -34.13 -1.45 46.86
CA ARG A 146 -33.26 -0.44 46.21
C ARG A 146 -31.80 -0.88 46.12
N LEU A 147 -31.24 -1.47 47.17
CA LEU A 147 -29.83 -1.93 47.20
C LEU A 147 -29.58 -3.10 46.24
N ASP A 148 -30.50 -4.07 46.19
CA ASP A 148 -30.40 -5.22 45.29
C ASP A 148 -30.46 -4.79 43.81
N PHE A 149 -31.34 -3.84 43.46
CA PHE A 149 -31.41 -3.32 42.10
C PHE A 149 -30.23 -2.43 41.72
N MET A 150 -29.74 -1.57 42.62
CA MET A 150 -28.58 -0.72 42.33
C MET A 150 -27.30 -1.53 42.06
N LYS A 151 -27.18 -2.73 42.63
CA LYS A 151 -26.02 -3.61 42.45
C LYS A 151 -25.92 -4.20 41.04
N CYS A 152 -27.05 -4.39 40.36
CA CYS A 152 -27.12 -4.97 39.01
C CYS A 152 -27.07 -3.92 37.88
N ARG A 153 -26.75 -2.66 38.22
CA ARG A 153 -26.76 -1.53 37.30
C ARG A 153 -25.56 -1.60 36.32
N PRO A 154 -25.77 -1.60 34.99
CA PRO A 154 -24.67 -1.47 34.05
C PRO A 154 -24.05 -0.07 34.17
N ILE A 155 -22.74 0.00 34.37
CA ILE A 155 -22.00 1.25 34.51
C ILE A 155 -21.48 1.67 33.13
N PRO A 156 -22.03 2.74 32.51
CA PRO A 156 -21.51 3.23 31.24
C PRO A 156 -20.16 3.92 31.46
N ILE A 157 -19.10 3.35 30.90
CA ILE A 157 -17.76 3.94 30.93
C ILE A 157 -17.60 4.80 29.68
N LYS A 158 -17.36 6.10 29.86
CA LYS A 158 -17.13 7.02 28.76
C LYS A 158 -15.75 6.72 28.13
N PRO A 159 -15.63 6.70 26.79
CA PRO A 159 -14.32 6.62 26.14
C PRO A 159 -13.41 7.79 26.56
N ASP A 160 -12.12 7.51 26.70
CA ASP A 160 -11.14 8.50 27.14
C ASP A 160 -10.81 9.50 26.03
N ASN A 161 -11.06 10.78 26.29
CA ASN A 161 -10.77 11.87 25.36
C ASN A 161 -9.26 11.95 25.03
N VAL A 162 -8.36 11.64 25.98
CA VAL A 162 -6.90 11.74 25.75
C VAL A 162 -6.44 10.64 24.80
N GLY A 163 -6.99 9.43 24.95
CA GLY A 163 -6.79 8.32 24.01
C GLY A 163 -7.22 8.65 22.59
N GLU A 164 -8.38 9.29 22.42
CA GLU A 164 -8.89 9.72 21.10
C GLU A 164 -7.94 10.70 20.40
N TRP A 165 -7.44 11.71 21.11
CA TRP A 165 -6.46 12.66 20.54
C TRP A 165 -5.14 11.99 20.14
N ARG A 166 -4.68 10.98 20.89
CA ARG A 166 -3.49 10.20 20.52
C ARG A 166 -3.72 9.42 19.23
N ILE A 167 -4.88 8.79 19.07
CA ILE A 167 -5.23 8.05 17.84
C ILE A 167 -5.26 9.00 16.63
N ILE A 168 -5.92 10.15 16.76
CA ILE A 168 -5.99 11.18 15.72
C ILE A 168 -4.59 11.67 15.34
N SER A 169 -3.72 11.91 16.33
CA SER A 169 -2.34 12.32 16.08
C SER A 169 -1.56 11.27 15.27
N ILE A 170 -1.71 9.99 15.59
CA ILE A 170 -1.05 8.89 14.87
C ILE A 170 -1.57 8.79 13.43
N MET A 171 -2.87 8.99 13.21
CA MET A 171 -3.47 9.01 11.88
C MET A 171 -2.95 10.19 11.03
N LEU A 172 -2.77 11.35 11.63
CA LEU A 172 -2.21 12.51 10.94
C LEU A 172 -0.73 12.29 10.58
N LEU A 173 0.04 11.71 11.52
CA LEU A 173 1.43 11.32 11.28
C LEU A 173 1.53 10.27 10.16
N SER A 174 0.65 9.27 10.13
CA SER A 174 0.66 8.24 9.08
C SER A 174 0.39 8.85 7.70
N LEU A 175 -0.54 9.80 7.59
CA LEU A 175 -0.79 10.55 6.36
C LEU A 175 0.44 11.38 5.93
N LEU A 176 1.11 12.06 6.86
CA LEU A 176 2.31 12.81 6.53
C LEU A 176 3.44 11.89 6.03
N THR A 177 3.63 10.75 6.70
CA THR A 177 4.68 9.79 6.31
C THR A 177 4.40 9.14 4.95
N SER A 178 3.14 8.90 4.59
CA SER A 178 2.78 8.34 3.28
C SER A 178 3.08 9.29 2.13
N LEU A 179 2.92 10.61 2.35
CA LEU A 179 3.35 11.64 1.40
C LEU A 179 4.88 11.72 1.29
N LEU A 180 5.58 11.65 2.43
CA LEU A 180 7.05 11.67 2.48
C LEU A 180 7.68 10.41 1.86
N GLN A 181 6.99 9.28 1.84
CA GLN A 181 7.51 8.01 1.30
C GLN A 181 8.02 8.14 -0.14
N SER A 182 7.28 8.82 -1.01
CA SER A 182 7.68 9.04 -2.41
C SER A 182 8.94 9.91 -2.52
N TYR A 183 9.09 10.92 -1.65
CA TYR A 183 10.27 11.77 -1.60
C TYR A 183 11.49 11.03 -1.03
N ILE A 184 11.31 10.20 0.00
CA ILE A 184 12.37 9.37 0.58
C ILE A 184 12.93 8.39 -0.46
N LEU A 185 12.08 7.84 -1.33
CA LEU A 185 12.52 6.97 -2.43
C LEU A 185 13.45 7.70 -3.41
N ARG A 186 13.16 8.96 -3.76
CA ARG A 186 14.03 9.81 -4.59
C ARG A 186 15.32 10.20 -3.87
N LEU A 187 15.22 10.59 -2.60
CA LEU A 187 16.38 10.95 -1.78
C LEU A 187 17.38 9.80 -1.72
N ARG A 188 16.90 8.56 -1.56
CA ARG A 188 17.76 7.37 -1.58
C ARG A 188 18.56 7.24 -2.89
N HIS A 189 17.96 7.57 -4.03
CA HIS A 189 18.65 7.55 -5.33
C HIS A 189 19.74 8.63 -5.39
N ILE A 190 19.41 9.87 -5.03
CA ILE A 190 20.34 11.00 -4.99
C ILE A 190 21.53 10.71 -4.08
N ILE A 191 21.28 10.13 -2.91
CA ILE A 191 22.31 9.73 -1.97
C ILE A 191 23.25 8.69 -2.60
N MET A 192 22.71 7.65 -3.25
CA MET A 192 23.56 6.62 -3.87
C MET A 192 24.37 7.18 -5.04
N ASP A 193 23.80 8.08 -5.83
CA ASP A 193 24.50 8.77 -6.90
C ASP A 193 25.66 9.64 -6.40
N TYR A 194 25.54 10.19 -5.18
CA TYR A 194 26.61 10.96 -4.54
C TYR A 194 27.73 10.05 -4.03
N TYR A 195 27.38 8.94 -3.37
CA TYR A 195 28.38 8.01 -2.80
C TYR A 195 29.10 7.15 -3.83
N GLU A 196 28.51 6.88 -5.01
CA GLU A 196 29.08 5.97 -6.02
C GLU A 196 29.17 6.61 -7.41
N PRO A 197 30.08 7.58 -7.60
CA PRO A 197 30.18 8.34 -8.84
C PRO A 197 30.58 7.49 -10.05
N ASP A 198 31.37 6.43 -9.85
CA ASP A 198 31.78 5.52 -10.94
C ASP A 198 30.59 4.75 -11.51
N GLN A 199 29.76 4.21 -10.62
CA GLN A 199 28.54 3.51 -11.01
C GLN A 199 27.53 4.46 -11.65
N LYS A 200 27.41 5.69 -11.13
CA LYS A 200 26.58 6.75 -11.74
C LYS A 200 26.94 6.98 -13.21
N ARG A 201 28.24 7.02 -13.56
CA ARG A 201 28.71 7.19 -14.95
C ARG A 201 28.36 6.00 -15.84
N ILE A 202 28.56 4.78 -15.34
CA ILE A 202 28.23 3.54 -16.07
C ILE A 202 26.72 3.47 -16.34
N ARG A 203 25.89 3.74 -15.33
CA ARG A 203 24.43 3.78 -15.48
C ARG A 203 23.97 4.82 -16.50
N ALA A 204 24.55 6.02 -16.47
CA ALA A 204 24.20 7.10 -17.38
C ALA A 204 24.52 6.72 -18.84
N SER A 205 25.67 6.10 -19.09
CA SER A 205 26.05 5.67 -20.46
C SER A 205 25.15 4.54 -20.97
N GLN A 206 24.76 3.61 -20.11
CA GLN A 206 23.84 2.55 -20.49
C GLN A 206 22.41 3.05 -20.71
N LEU A 207 21.92 3.96 -19.87
CA LEU A 207 20.63 4.62 -20.06
C LEU A 207 20.59 5.33 -21.42
N TYR A 208 21.66 6.06 -21.74
CA TYR A 208 21.83 6.73 -23.02
C TYR A 208 21.76 5.73 -24.19
N ALA A 209 22.56 4.66 -24.15
CA ALA A 209 22.55 3.62 -25.18
C ALA A 209 21.16 2.97 -25.34
N THR A 210 20.46 2.75 -24.22
CA THR A 210 19.11 2.18 -24.21
C THR A 210 18.07 3.10 -24.83
N ILE A 211 18.15 4.41 -24.61
CA ILE A 211 17.23 5.38 -25.23
C ILE A 211 17.47 5.45 -26.74
N VAL A 212 18.74 5.55 -27.17
CA VAL A 212 19.09 5.57 -28.59
C VAL A 212 18.68 4.30 -29.31
N SER A 213 18.90 3.13 -28.70
CA SER A 213 18.48 1.85 -29.30
C SER A 213 16.96 1.77 -29.43
N LYS A 214 16.20 2.13 -28.39
CA LYS A 214 14.74 2.19 -28.44
C LYS A 214 14.24 3.10 -29.55
N ARG A 215 14.83 4.29 -29.73
CA ARG A 215 14.44 5.22 -30.81
C ARG A 215 14.77 4.71 -32.22
N ARG A 216 15.89 4.00 -32.39
CA ARG A 216 16.25 3.38 -33.68
C ARG A 216 15.34 2.19 -34.03
N ILE A 217 14.92 1.45 -33.01
CA ILE A 217 14.10 0.26 -33.16
C ILE A 217 12.61 0.63 -33.32
N ASN A 218 12.09 1.61 -32.57
CA ASN A 218 10.68 2.02 -32.59
C ASN A 218 10.06 2.24 -33.98
N PRO A 219 10.71 2.88 -34.97
CA PRO A 219 10.14 2.97 -36.31
C PRO A 219 10.03 1.60 -36.99
N LYS A 220 11.03 0.72 -36.85
CA LYS A 220 11.02 -0.65 -37.39
C LYS A 220 9.98 -1.53 -36.70
N LEU A 221 9.82 -1.36 -35.38
CA LEU A 221 8.87 -2.10 -34.56
C LEU A 221 7.42 -1.64 -34.81
N LYS A 222 7.18 -0.35 -35.08
CA LYS A 222 5.89 0.15 -35.58
C LYS A 222 5.54 -0.49 -36.93
N LEU A 223 6.50 -0.55 -37.85
CA LEU A 223 6.35 -1.16 -39.17
C LEU A 223 6.02 -2.66 -39.08
N LEU A 224 6.73 -3.41 -38.23
CA LEU A 224 6.44 -4.81 -37.97
C LEU A 224 5.07 -5.01 -37.34
N LYS A 225 4.68 -4.17 -36.36
CA LYS A 225 3.37 -4.27 -35.72
C LYS A 225 2.23 -4.01 -36.72
N THR A 226 2.35 -2.99 -37.57
CA THR A 226 1.41 -2.76 -38.68
C THR A 226 1.40 -3.88 -39.73
N PHE A 227 2.51 -4.60 -39.89
CA PHE A 227 2.58 -5.75 -40.80
C PHE A 227 1.88 -6.98 -40.21
N PHE A 228 2.07 -7.24 -38.91
CA PHE A 228 1.42 -8.35 -38.20
C PHE A 228 -0.09 -8.12 -37.97
N ASP A 229 -0.52 -6.88 -37.77
CA ASP A 229 -1.94 -6.52 -37.61
C ASP A 229 -2.74 -6.71 -38.92
N ASN A 230 -2.08 -6.83 -40.08
CA ASN A 230 -2.69 -7.04 -41.40
C ASN A 230 -2.76 -8.52 -41.84
N ILE A 231 -2.35 -9.47 -40.98
CA ILE A 231 -2.44 -10.91 -41.29
C ILE A 231 -3.70 -11.47 -40.61
N PRO A 232 -4.68 -12.02 -41.35
CA PRO A 232 -5.85 -12.64 -40.74
C PRO A 232 -5.41 -13.91 -39.99
N PHE A 233 -5.38 -13.83 -38.66
CA PHE A 233 -4.88 -14.90 -37.78
C PHE A 233 -5.89 -16.07 -37.72
N SER A 234 -5.81 -17.01 -38.66
CA SER A 234 -6.56 -18.28 -38.61
C SER A 234 -5.83 -19.31 -37.74
N SER A 235 -6.33 -19.46 -36.51
CA SER A 235 -6.44 -20.64 -35.63
C SER A 235 -5.38 -21.78 -35.53
N CYS A 236 -4.26 -21.84 -36.28
CA CYS A 236 -3.47 -23.08 -36.36
C CYS A 236 -2.06 -23.08 -35.73
N ILE A 237 -1.56 -21.98 -35.14
CA ILE A 237 -0.19 -21.96 -34.55
C ILE A 237 -0.23 -21.75 -33.04
N GLN A 238 -0.82 -22.71 -32.30
CA GLN A 238 -0.74 -22.74 -30.82
C GLN A 238 -0.06 -24.00 -30.24
N ARG A 239 0.42 -24.93 -31.07
CA ARG A 239 0.84 -26.27 -30.57
C ARG A 239 2.33 -26.59 -30.54
N LEU A 240 3.24 -25.73 -31.00
CA LEU A 240 4.65 -26.15 -31.21
C LEU A 240 5.73 -25.67 -30.24
N PHE A 241 5.44 -24.89 -29.20
CA PHE A 241 6.48 -24.50 -28.22
C PHE A 241 6.03 -24.64 -26.78
N LYS A 242 6.01 -25.87 -26.28
CA LYS A 242 5.85 -26.18 -24.85
C LYS A 242 7.06 -27.02 -24.38
N GLN A 243 8.16 -26.35 -24.07
CA GLN A 243 9.20 -26.90 -23.18
C GLN A 243 9.44 -25.88 -22.06
N ASN A 244 9.10 -26.31 -20.84
CA ASN A 244 9.06 -25.52 -19.61
C ASN A 244 10.47 -25.12 -19.15
N CYS A 245 10.74 -23.81 -19.15
CA CYS A 245 11.82 -23.20 -18.36
C CYS A 245 11.18 -22.10 -17.49
N TYR A 246 11.37 -22.16 -16.17
CA TYR A 246 10.81 -21.19 -15.22
C TYR A 246 11.89 -20.21 -14.72
N CYS A 247 11.56 -18.91 -14.65
CA CYS A 247 12.39 -17.89 -14.02
C CYS A 247 12.25 -17.95 -12.50
N ARG A 248 13.35 -17.99 -11.75
CA ARG A 248 13.28 -17.96 -10.27
C ARG A 248 12.90 -16.59 -9.68
N CYS A 249 12.77 -15.54 -10.50
CA CYS A 249 12.42 -14.18 -10.04
C CYS A 249 10.95 -13.77 -10.28
N CYS A 250 10.29 -14.35 -11.30
CA CYS A 250 8.93 -13.98 -11.68
C CYS A 250 8.27 -15.25 -12.22
N ASN A 251 7.24 -15.77 -11.56
CA ASN A 251 6.60 -17.05 -11.87
C ASN A 251 5.74 -16.97 -13.17
N THR A 252 6.35 -16.61 -14.30
CA THR A 252 5.68 -16.34 -15.59
C THR A 252 6.39 -17.03 -16.75
N SER A 253 5.62 -17.49 -17.74
CA SER A 253 6.10 -18.21 -18.94
C SER A 253 6.85 -17.29 -19.92
N TYR A 254 7.82 -17.86 -20.64
CA TYR A 254 8.64 -17.17 -21.65
C TYR A 254 8.12 -17.43 -23.06
N GLU A 255 8.31 -16.46 -23.95
CA GLU A 255 8.20 -16.64 -25.40
C GLU A 255 9.60 -16.57 -26.02
N LYS A 256 9.87 -17.43 -27.00
CA LYS A 256 11.19 -17.64 -27.61
C LYS A 256 11.30 -16.82 -28.89
N ASP A 257 12.25 -15.87 -28.95
CA ASP A 257 12.58 -15.16 -30.18
C ASP A 257 13.63 -15.96 -30.98
N ASP A 258 13.35 -16.23 -32.26
CA ASP A 258 14.17 -17.10 -33.12
C ASP A 258 15.42 -16.42 -33.73
N TYR A 259 15.60 -15.11 -33.55
CA TYR A 259 16.68 -14.37 -34.23
C TYR A 259 17.94 -14.10 -33.38
N GLU A 260 17.82 -14.13 -32.06
CA GLU A 260 18.93 -14.21 -31.12
C GLU A 260 18.41 -15.00 -29.93
N ASN A 261 19.14 -16.02 -29.44
CA ASN A 261 18.74 -16.85 -28.28
C ASN A 261 18.46 -16.02 -27.00
N VAL A 262 17.36 -15.30 -26.97
CA VAL A 262 16.95 -14.30 -25.99
C VAL A 262 15.49 -14.60 -25.70
N TYR A 263 15.22 -14.94 -24.45
CA TYR A 263 13.86 -15.20 -23.99
C TYR A 263 13.33 -13.92 -23.32
N ILE A 264 12.19 -13.44 -23.78
CA ILE A 264 11.53 -12.25 -23.23
C ILE A 264 10.35 -12.74 -22.38
N ALA A 265 10.33 -12.35 -21.11
CA ALA A 265 9.18 -12.56 -20.25
C ALA A 265 8.32 -11.29 -20.26
N PHE A 266 7.07 -11.41 -20.70
CA PHE A 266 6.06 -10.37 -20.55
C PHE A 266 5.29 -10.60 -19.25
N ASN A 267 5.18 -9.55 -18.43
CA ASN A 267 4.30 -9.56 -17.27
C ASN A 267 3.30 -8.39 -17.42
N ALA A 268 2.06 -8.59 -16.97
CA ALA A 268 0.93 -7.65 -17.15
C ALA A 268 1.20 -6.23 -16.57
N PHE A 269 2.23 -6.10 -15.74
CA PHE A 269 2.84 -4.82 -15.37
C PHE A 269 4.18 -4.66 -16.11
N MET A 270 4.15 -3.97 -17.26
CA MET A 270 5.27 -3.54 -18.12
C MET A 270 6.64 -3.35 -17.41
N LYS A 271 7.31 -4.46 -17.09
CA LYS A 271 8.71 -4.53 -16.64
C LYS A 271 9.39 -5.57 -17.51
N THR A 272 10.14 -5.12 -18.50
CA THR A 272 10.94 -6.01 -19.34
C THR A 272 12.22 -6.39 -18.61
N CYS A 273 12.33 -7.67 -18.21
CA CYS A 273 13.59 -8.26 -17.76
C CYS A 273 14.27 -8.92 -18.97
N ILE A 274 15.35 -8.32 -19.48
CA ILE A 274 16.18 -8.93 -20.52
C ILE A 274 17.23 -9.80 -19.82
N VAL A 275 17.10 -11.13 -19.94
CA VAL A 275 18.13 -12.08 -19.50
C VAL A 275 19.00 -12.43 -20.68
N LYS A 276 20.26 -11.93 -20.68
CA LYS A 276 21.25 -12.30 -21.69
C LYS A 276 21.97 -13.56 -21.21
N ILE A 277 21.71 -14.71 -21.83
CA ILE A 277 22.51 -15.92 -21.57
C ILE A 277 23.84 -15.76 -22.31
N VAL A 278 24.93 -15.62 -21.55
CA VAL A 278 26.29 -15.79 -22.10
C VAL A 278 26.42 -17.28 -22.46
N LYS A 279 26.62 -17.59 -23.75
CA LYS A 279 26.95 -18.95 -24.23
C LYS A 279 28.30 -19.38 -23.62
N SER A 280 28.30 -19.94 -22.42
CA SER A 280 29.35 -20.86 -21.99
C SER A 280 28.88 -22.29 -22.25
N LYS A 281 29.62 -23.04 -23.08
CA LYS A 281 29.43 -24.45 -23.47
C LYS A 281 28.62 -24.73 -24.75
N LEU A 282 29.14 -24.29 -25.90
CA LEU A 282 28.90 -24.97 -27.19
C LEU A 282 30.16 -24.88 -28.08
N LYS A 283 31.30 -25.39 -27.61
CA LYS A 283 32.51 -25.54 -28.44
C LYS A 283 33.19 -26.92 -28.44
N ASN A 284 32.67 -27.93 -27.73
CA ASN A 284 33.32 -29.25 -27.65
C ASN A 284 32.51 -30.42 -28.23
N LYS A 285 31.60 -30.22 -29.20
CA LYS A 285 30.89 -31.35 -29.83
C LYS A 285 30.78 -31.31 -31.36
N LYS A 286 31.57 -30.48 -32.04
CA LYS A 286 31.65 -30.45 -33.51
C LYS A 286 33.06 -30.65 -34.09
N TYR A 287 34.05 -31.07 -33.28
CA TYR A 287 35.40 -31.38 -33.75
C TYR A 287 35.84 -32.85 -33.62
N ASN A 288 34.94 -33.78 -33.25
CA ASN A 288 35.26 -35.22 -33.13
C ASN A 288 34.46 -36.14 -34.08
N ILE A 289 33.97 -35.64 -35.22
CA ILE A 289 33.33 -36.50 -36.26
C ILE A 289 33.95 -36.25 -37.66
N MET A 290 35.10 -35.57 -37.75
CA MET A 290 35.87 -35.49 -39.01
C MET A 290 37.35 -35.88 -38.84
N ASN A 291 37.66 -36.67 -37.82
CA ASN A 291 38.94 -37.37 -37.67
C ASN A 291 38.73 -38.62 -36.80
N GLN A 292 38.06 -39.63 -37.36
CA GLN A 292 38.21 -41.05 -37.02
C GLN A 292 37.30 -41.89 -37.92
N LYS A 293 37.95 -42.62 -38.84
CA LYS A 293 37.46 -43.49 -39.92
C LYS A 293 37.23 -42.81 -41.26
#